data_AF-A0A7R9AZ69-F1
#
_entry.id   AF-A0A7R9AZ69-F1
#
_cell.length_a   1.000
_cell.length_b   1.000
_cell.length_c   1.000
_cell.angle_alpha   90.00
_cell.angle_beta   90.00
_cell.angle_gamma   90.00
#
_symmetry.space_group_name_H-M   'P 1'
#
loop_
_entity.id
_entity.type
_entity.pdbx_description
1 polymer ?
#
loop_
_entity_poly.entity_id
_entity_poly.type
_entity_poly.pdbx_seq_one_letter_code
_entity_poly.pdbx_strand_id
1 'polypeptide(L)'
;MFTTVEWLSPFLKVASTEQSVNMSSMVVMDVVTPVGVQLSAKYKKSFAYFTVNERLPAILLKCAEDLKSNIDEIAQFHSKDAKKDVEIAIKSVLELKDEIKSNKPLSQFTSNGSDVSLWNQFLESQAQKEGQSLKWFDTVWLYVECYMYRRIRQIFELSSTLKSYDHYQKTKESSLLASLDACATLSNYLIPQLKSTAASEEEIKQQLIKLLKLNLWGNRFDMSISLGSTSAATSDPLTLVNQLEHFILADDSLKIWSKLLNIRNKNSTIDFVCDNAGYELFTDLCLADFLVTFGFASRIRFHVKVLPWFVSDAMVHDVTWTVDTLKNAGSHSARLPELGSRWQNHIDSDAWELIPSDFWTLPYEYWAMKEVDPKLYSKLCEAAMILFKGDLNYRKLMGEVNWLATESFHNALQGFHPSNIAALRTIKADVVSGLKPGLAEAAAARDPQWNFAGDYGLIQYDGKSFAYVTVKDRLPVIITRVVDHLARDKDKIIKEYGEDAREELKTVIGQLSELKNELQTNKPLVELKSRRRDAYQWNTFLEDQRKAGHQELRWFGTVWLYAECYMYRRMWQTFELT
;
A
#
# COMPACT_ATOMS: atom_id res chain seq x y z
N MET A 1 13.99 -28.79 11.00
CA MET A 1 12.55 -28.90 11.26
C MET A 1 12.35 -28.89 12.78
N PHE A 2 12.53 -27.72 13.39
CA PHE A 2 12.09 -27.42 14.74
C PHE A 2 11.03 -26.34 14.57
N THR A 3 9.79 -26.73 14.84
CA THR A 3 8.61 -25.89 14.73
C THR A 3 8.68 -24.75 15.73
N THR A 4 8.06 -23.63 15.39
CA THR A 4 7.73 -22.43 16.19
C THR A 4 6.83 -22.72 17.42
N VAL A 5 7.00 -23.88 18.03
CA VAL A 5 6.27 -24.37 19.19
C VAL A 5 7.20 -24.30 20.38
N GLU A 6 7.25 -23.15 21.05
CA GLU A 6 7.54 -23.12 22.50
C GLU A 6 6.96 -21.93 23.27
N TRP A 7 6.06 -21.12 22.66
CA TRP A 7 5.30 -20.10 23.40
C TRP A 7 3.78 -20.25 23.34
N LEU A 8 3.25 -21.33 22.73
CA LEU A 8 1.80 -21.56 22.59
C LEU A 8 1.27 -22.83 23.28
N SER A 9 2.05 -23.51 24.14
CA SER A 9 1.69 -24.83 24.70
C SER A 9 1.56 -24.96 26.22
N PRO A 10 1.35 -23.87 27.00
CA PRO A 10 0.61 -24.02 28.27
C PRO A 10 -0.69 -23.21 28.39
N PHE A 11 -0.96 -22.22 27.54
CA PHE A 11 -2.04 -21.25 27.81
C PHE A 11 -3.46 -21.67 27.35
N LEU A 12 -3.62 -22.87 26.78
CA LEU A 12 -4.95 -23.46 26.55
C LEU A 12 -5.45 -24.36 27.70
N LYS A 13 -4.74 -24.41 28.84
CA LYS A 13 -5.18 -25.14 30.04
C LYS A 13 -4.86 -24.45 31.37
N VAL A 14 -5.14 -23.16 31.52
CA VAL A 14 -5.48 -22.57 32.83
C VAL A 14 -6.49 -21.45 32.62
N ALA A 15 -7.75 -21.82 32.38
CA ALA A 15 -8.88 -20.93 32.62
C ALA A 15 -9.42 -21.26 34.03
N SER A 16 -8.76 -20.73 35.06
CA SER A 16 -9.35 -20.63 36.40
C SER A 16 -8.44 -19.81 37.33
N THR A 17 -8.53 -18.49 37.23
CA THR A 17 -8.48 -17.60 38.40
C THR A 17 -9.10 -16.28 37.97
N GLU A 18 -10.35 -16.09 38.37
CA GLU A 18 -11.12 -14.87 38.19
C GLU A 18 -10.47 -13.71 38.95
N GLN A 19 -10.00 -12.70 38.22
CA GLN A 19 -10.21 -11.32 38.64
C GLN A 19 -11.20 -10.71 37.64
N SER A 20 -12.45 -10.64 38.08
CA SER A 20 -13.57 -10.08 37.33
C SER A 20 -13.35 -8.58 37.10
N VAL A 21 -12.78 -8.24 35.94
CA VAL A 21 -12.96 -6.91 35.36
C VAL A 21 -14.41 -6.85 34.86
N ASN A 22 -15.16 -5.89 35.38
CA ASN A 22 -16.58 -5.72 35.11
C ASN A 22 -16.82 -5.42 33.61
N MET A 23 -17.14 -6.45 32.82
CA MET A 23 -17.33 -6.44 31.37
C MET A 23 -18.66 -5.80 30.89
N SER A 24 -19.46 -5.21 31.78
CA SER A 24 -20.87 -4.87 31.52
C SER A 24 -21.12 -3.63 30.64
N SER A 25 -20.13 -3.12 29.91
CA SER A 25 -20.32 -1.95 29.01
C SER A 25 -19.61 -2.04 27.64
N MET A 26 -19.08 -3.21 27.27
CA MET A 26 -18.41 -3.43 25.98
C MET A 26 -19.31 -4.20 25.03
N VAL A 27 -19.67 -3.64 23.87
CA VAL A 27 -20.43 -4.35 22.83
C VAL A 27 -19.45 -5.12 21.93
N VAL A 28 -18.71 -6.07 22.52
CA VAL A 28 -17.86 -6.99 21.77
C VAL A 28 -18.72 -8.15 21.26
N MET A 29 -18.77 -8.31 19.95
CA MET A 29 -19.54 -9.34 19.25
C MET A 29 -18.68 -10.57 18.99
N ASP A 30 -19.16 -11.77 19.34
CA ASP A 30 -18.43 -13.03 19.15
C ASP A 30 -18.56 -13.60 17.72
N VAL A 31 -18.19 -12.77 16.73
CA VAL A 31 -18.27 -13.07 15.30
C VAL A 31 -17.00 -12.61 14.58
N VAL A 32 -16.81 -13.08 13.34
CA VAL A 32 -15.82 -12.52 12.42
C VAL A 32 -16.30 -11.15 11.92
N THR A 33 -15.38 -10.28 11.49
CA THR A 33 -15.77 -9.04 10.82
C THR A 33 -16.60 -9.38 9.57
N PRO A 34 -17.78 -8.78 9.37
CA PRO A 34 -18.54 -8.96 8.14
C PRO A 34 -17.78 -8.40 6.93
N VAL A 35 -18.03 -8.98 5.76
CA VAL A 35 -17.50 -8.48 4.49
C VAL A 35 -18.03 -7.07 4.21
N GLY A 36 -17.18 -6.20 3.66
CA GLY A 36 -17.51 -4.82 3.32
C GLY A 36 -17.56 -3.86 4.51
N VAL A 37 -17.23 -4.33 5.72
CA VAL A 37 -17.20 -3.51 6.94
C VAL A 37 -15.76 -3.18 7.32
N GLN A 38 -15.52 -1.98 7.84
CA GLN A 38 -14.21 -1.60 8.39
C GLN A 38 -13.83 -2.49 9.59
N LEU A 39 -12.57 -2.93 9.61
CA LEU A 39 -12.04 -3.72 10.71
C LEU A 39 -12.04 -2.87 11.99
N SER A 40 -12.49 -3.48 13.06
CA SER A 40 -12.59 -2.86 14.38
C SER A 40 -12.49 -3.96 15.43
N ALA A 41 -12.04 -3.58 16.63
CA ALA A 41 -11.92 -4.51 17.74
C ALA A 41 -13.26 -4.91 18.35
N LYS A 42 -14.40 -4.47 17.81
CA LYS A 42 -15.72 -4.95 18.25
C LYS A 42 -15.97 -6.41 17.86
N TYR A 43 -15.25 -6.96 16.89
CA TYR A 43 -15.41 -8.34 16.42
C TYR A 43 -14.38 -9.27 17.07
N LYS A 44 -14.80 -10.07 18.05
CA LYS A 44 -13.91 -10.89 18.89
C LYS A 44 -13.04 -11.88 18.12
N LYS A 45 -13.52 -12.36 16.96
CA LYS A 45 -12.79 -13.34 16.11
C LYS A 45 -11.92 -12.68 15.03
N SER A 46 -11.72 -11.36 15.10
CA SER A 46 -10.84 -10.62 14.18
C SER A 46 -9.44 -10.45 14.76
N PHE A 47 -8.45 -10.28 13.88
CA PHE A 47 -7.10 -9.92 14.33
C PHE A 47 -7.03 -8.51 14.92
N ALA A 48 -7.95 -7.62 14.52
CA ALA A 48 -8.12 -6.30 15.13
C ALA A 48 -8.43 -6.38 16.63
N TYR A 49 -9.36 -7.26 17.05
CA TYR A 49 -9.65 -7.46 18.47
C TYR A 49 -8.43 -7.98 19.23
N PHE A 50 -7.76 -9.01 18.70
CA PHE A 50 -6.53 -9.52 19.31
C PHE A 50 -5.46 -8.43 19.44
N THR A 51 -5.29 -7.61 18.41
CA THR A 51 -4.32 -6.52 18.40
C THR A 51 -4.64 -5.48 19.47
N VAL A 52 -5.86 -4.94 19.50
CA VAL A 52 -6.25 -3.92 20.49
C VAL A 52 -6.27 -4.49 21.91
N ASN A 53 -6.74 -5.72 22.10
CA ASN A 53 -6.89 -6.33 23.42
C ASN A 53 -5.57 -6.80 24.03
N GLU A 54 -4.64 -7.32 23.21
CA GLU A 54 -3.41 -7.95 23.70
C GLU A 54 -2.15 -7.23 23.21
N ARG A 55 -2.01 -6.99 21.90
CA ARG A 55 -0.76 -6.46 21.33
C ARG A 55 -0.49 -5.00 21.71
N LEU A 56 -1.48 -4.12 21.62
CA LEU A 56 -1.29 -2.70 21.98
C LEU A 56 -0.89 -2.55 23.46
N PRO A 57 -1.57 -3.20 24.43
CA PRO A 57 -1.12 -3.24 25.82
C PRO A 57 0.30 -3.79 26.00
N ALA A 58 0.68 -4.84 25.27
CA ALA A 58 2.02 -5.42 25.34
C ALA A 58 3.10 -4.47 24.82
N ILE A 59 2.84 -3.74 23.73
CA ILE A 59 3.74 -2.72 23.17
C ILE A 59 3.96 -1.59 24.19
N LEU A 60 2.88 -1.11 24.83
CA LEU A 60 2.99 -0.07 25.86
C LEU A 60 3.75 -0.55 27.10
N LEU A 61 3.53 -1.81 27.52
CA LEU A 61 4.29 -2.40 28.62
C LEU A 61 5.78 -2.47 28.28
N LYS A 62 6.12 -2.96 27.08
CA LYS A 62 7.50 -3.03 26.61
C LYS A 62 8.15 -1.64 26.53
N CYS A 63 7.41 -0.64 26.05
CA CYS A 63 7.87 0.76 26.05
C CYS A 63 8.21 1.26 27.46
N ALA A 64 7.36 0.99 28.45
CA ALA A 64 7.61 1.35 29.85
C ALA A 64 8.84 0.61 30.42
N GLU A 65 9.01 -0.67 30.11
CA GLU A 65 10.18 -1.47 30.52
C GLU A 65 11.47 -0.94 29.90
N ASP A 66 11.47 -0.61 28.61
CA ASP A 66 12.64 -0.09 27.90
C ASP A 66 13.05 1.28 28.44
N LEU A 67 12.09 2.18 28.67
CA LEU A 67 12.35 3.46 29.33
C LEU A 67 12.98 3.28 30.72
N LYS A 68 12.46 2.33 31.51
CA LYS A 68 12.96 2.05 32.85
C LYS A 68 14.38 1.49 32.82
N SER A 69 14.66 0.53 31.95
CA SER A 69 15.99 -0.09 31.84
C SER A 69 17.05 0.87 31.30
N ASN A 70 16.66 1.89 30.54
CA ASN A 70 17.57 2.87 29.93
C ASN A 70 17.60 4.23 30.67
N ILE A 71 16.97 4.36 31.83
CA ILE A 71 16.77 5.66 32.50
C ILE A 71 18.09 6.41 32.79
N ASP A 72 19.12 5.70 33.21
CA ASP A 72 20.42 6.31 33.53
C ASP A 72 21.13 6.80 32.25
N GLU A 73 21.05 6.03 31.18
CA GLU A 73 21.64 6.39 29.89
C GLU A 73 20.91 7.61 29.28
N ILE A 74 19.58 7.60 29.29
CA ILE A 74 18.76 8.73 28.81
C ILE A 74 19.12 10.00 29.58
N ALA A 75 19.27 9.90 30.91
CA ALA A 75 19.65 11.04 31.74
C ALA A 75 21.07 11.55 31.48
N GLN A 76 21.98 10.67 31.07
CA GLN A 76 23.34 11.05 30.70
C GLN A 76 23.38 11.86 29.41
N PHE A 77 22.56 11.50 28.41
CA PHE A 77 22.55 12.15 27.10
C PHE A 77 21.71 13.44 27.03
N HIS A 78 20.65 13.55 27.83
CA HIS A 78 19.74 14.70 27.79
C HIS A 78 20.01 15.71 28.92
N SER A 79 19.75 15.33 30.17
CA SER A 79 20.06 16.12 31.37
C SER A 79 19.81 15.29 32.63
N LYS A 80 20.35 15.73 33.79
CA LYS A 80 20.02 15.09 35.08
C LYS A 80 18.53 15.17 35.41
N ASP A 81 17.83 16.19 34.92
CA ASP A 81 16.38 16.36 35.11
C ASP A 81 15.56 15.41 34.22
N ALA A 82 16.17 14.80 33.20
CA ALA A 82 15.49 13.85 32.32
C ALA A 82 15.03 12.58 33.03
N LYS A 83 15.65 12.19 34.16
CA LYS A 83 15.15 11.06 34.97
C LYS A 83 13.69 11.25 35.38
N LYS A 84 13.34 12.46 35.81
CA LYS A 84 11.98 12.80 36.21
C LYS A 84 11.01 12.73 35.02
N ASP A 85 11.44 13.22 33.86
CA ASP A 85 10.63 13.13 32.64
C ASP A 85 10.46 11.67 32.17
N VAL A 86 11.47 10.82 32.32
CA VAL A 86 11.36 9.37 32.06
C VAL A 86 10.36 8.71 33.02
N GLU A 87 10.42 9.01 34.32
CA GLU A 87 9.46 8.49 35.31
C GLU A 87 8.02 8.91 35.00
N ILE A 88 7.81 10.17 34.60
CA ILE A 88 6.51 10.67 34.15
C ILE A 88 6.06 9.94 32.88
N ALA A 89 6.95 9.76 31.90
CA ALA A 89 6.64 9.06 30.66
C ALA A 89 6.23 7.61 30.91
N ILE A 90 6.95 6.88 31.76
CA ILE A 90 6.60 5.51 32.18
C ILE A 90 5.19 5.46 32.76
N LYS A 91 4.88 6.38 33.69
CA LYS A 91 3.55 6.45 34.31
C LYS A 91 2.46 6.71 33.25
N SER A 92 2.65 7.69 32.37
CA SER A 92 1.67 8.04 31.34
C SER A 92 1.47 6.94 30.28
N VAL A 93 2.52 6.18 29.94
CA VAL A 93 2.42 5.01 29.04
C VAL A 93 1.59 3.90 29.69
N LEU A 94 1.79 3.63 30.98
CA LEU A 94 1.01 2.64 31.73
C LEU A 94 -0.45 3.08 31.92
N GLU A 95 -0.71 4.37 32.14
CA GLU A 95 -2.06 4.93 32.16
C GLU A 95 -2.76 4.74 30.81
N LEU A 96 -2.07 5.01 29.69
CA LEU A 96 -2.61 4.76 28.34
C LEU A 96 -2.96 3.28 28.12
N LYS A 97 -2.12 2.36 28.60
CA LYS A 97 -2.41 0.92 28.55
C LYS A 97 -3.73 0.60 29.28
N ASP A 98 -3.94 1.18 30.45
CA ASP A 98 -5.15 0.95 31.24
C ASP A 98 -6.38 1.62 30.60
N GLU A 99 -6.22 2.76 29.92
CA GLU A 99 -7.26 3.36 29.06
C GLU A 99 -7.74 2.41 27.96
N ILE A 100 -6.81 1.72 27.29
CA ILE A 100 -7.13 0.70 26.26
C ILE A 100 -7.92 -0.44 26.90
N LYS A 101 -7.37 -1.09 27.95
CA LYS A 101 -7.99 -2.24 28.61
C LYS A 101 -9.39 -1.94 29.19
N SER A 102 -9.65 -0.69 29.57
CA SER A 102 -10.95 -0.24 30.07
C SER A 102 -11.88 0.34 28.99
N ASN A 103 -11.47 0.30 27.71
CA ASN A 103 -12.22 0.86 26.57
C ASN A 103 -12.71 2.29 26.82
N LYS A 104 -11.84 3.13 27.38
CA LYS A 104 -12.17 4.54 27.60
C LYS A 104 -12.37 5.27 26.26
N PRO A 105 -13.17 6.34 26.24
CA PRO A 105 -13.23 7.24 25.09
C PRO A 105 -11.87 7.83 24.75
N LEU A 106 -11.58 8.01 23.46
CA LEU A 106 -10.41 8.71 22.97
C LEU A 106 -10.51 10.20 23.33
N SER A 107 -9.41 10.77 23.81
CA SER A 107 -9.31 12.18 24.18
C SER A 107 -8.60 13.02 23.13
N GLN A 108 -8.93 14.30 23.09
CA GLN A 108 -8.26 15.31 22.25
C GLN A 108 -6.79 15.47 22.67
N PHE A 109 -5.92 15.75 21.72
CA PHE A 109 -4.51 16.04 21.97
C PHE A 109 -4.33 17.46 22.51
N THR A 110 -3.38 17.62 23.44
CA THR A 110 -3.13 18.86 24.19
C THR A 110 -1.69 19.38 24.05
N SER A 111 -0.82 18.68 23.31
CA SER A 111 0.52 19.18 23.01
C SER A 111 0.50 20.24 21.91
N ASN A 112 1.67 20.83 21.61
CA ASN A 112 1.85 21.86 20.59
C ASN A 112 2.46 21.29 19.28
N GLY A 113 2.23 20.00 18.98
CA GLY A 113 2.70 19.39 17.73
C GLY A 113 2.00 20.00 16.50
N SER A 114 2.67 20.03 15.34
CA SER A 114 2.12 20.62 14.09
C SER A 114 0.85 19.93 13.62
N ASP A 115 0.74 18.62 13.88
CA ASP A 115 -0.35 17.76 13.47
C ASP A 115 -1.56 17.75 14.43
N VAL A 116 -1.44 18.42 15.60
CA VAL A 116 -2.44 18.35 16.67
C VAL A 116 -3.80 18.85 16.21
N SER A 117 -3.86 19.95 15.44
CA SER A 117 -5.15 20.47 14.97
C SER A 117 -5.82 19.50 13.99
N LEU A 118 -5.05 18.86 13.10
CA LEU A 118 -5.56 17.87 12.14
C LEU A 118 -6.08 16.61 12.83
N TRP A 119 -5.37 16.14 13.87
CA TRP A 119 -5.82 15.04 14.70
C TRP A 119 -7.10 15.36 15.48
N ASN A 120 -7.15 16.52 16.10
CA ASN A 120 -8.30 16.96 16.89
C ASN A 120 -9.54 17.15 16.00
N GLN A 121 -9.36 17.73 14.81
CA GLN A 121 -10.40 17.81 13.78
C GLN A 121 -10.86 16.43 13.31
N PHE A 122 -9.93 15.48 13.09
CA PHE A 122 -10.27 14.11 12.75
C PHE A 122 -11.15 13.46 13.83
N LEU A 123 -10.71 13.50 15.09
CA LEU A 123 -11.43 12.91 16.23
C LEU A 123 -12.85 13.48 16.35
N GLU A 124 -13.01 14.80 16.20
CA GLU A 124 -14.32 15.45 16.25
C GLU A 124 -15.20 15.02 15.07
N SER A 125 -14.69 15.11 13.84
CA SER A 125 -15.45 14.75 12.64
C SER A 125 -15.87 13.27 12.64
N GLN A 126 -15.01 12.39 13.13
CA GLN A 126 -15.26 10.97 13.18
C GLN A 126 -16.25 10.63 14.30
N ALA A 127 -16.18 11.28 15.46
CA ALA A 127 -17.19 11.13 16.51
C ALA A 127 -18.58 11.59 16.05
N GLN A 128 -18.64 12.68 15.26
CA GLN A 128 -19.89 13.14 14.64
C GLN A 128 -20.43 12.12 13.63
N LYS A 129 -19.57 11.56 12.77
CA LYS A 129 -19.96 10.51 11.79
C LYS A 129 -20.49 9.24 12.47
N GLU A 130 -19.86 8.82 13.57
CA GLU A 130 -20.29 7.63 14.32
C GLU A 130 -21.46 7.90 15.28
N GLY A 131 -21.81 9.17 15.51
CA GLY A 131 -22.89 9.57 16.41
C GLY A 131 -22.61 9.29 17.89
N GLN A 132 -21.35 9.01 18.24
CA GLN A 132 -20.92 8.66 19.60
C GLN A 132 -19.44 9.00 19.81
N SER A 133 -19.00 8.99 21.07
CA SER A 133 -17.57 9.11 21.40
C SER A 133 -16.79 7.92 20.83
N LEU A 134 -15.66 8.18 20.17
CA LEU A 134 -14.75 7.13 19.69
C LEU A 134 -14.15 6.40 20.89
N LYS A 135 -14.12 5.07 20.83
CA LYS A 135 -13.57 4.19 21.88
C LYS A 135 -12.67 3.13 21.26
N TRP A 136 -11.70 2.64 22.03
CA TRP A 136 -10.67 1.71 21.60
C TRP A 136 -11.19 0.46 20.88
N PHE A 137 -12.33 -0.10 21.32
CA PHE A 137 -12.91 -1.31 20.74
C PHE A 137 -13.99 -1.03 19.69
N ASP A 138 -14.63 0.14 19.75
CA ASP A 138 -15.88 0.39 19.02
C ASP A 138 -15.69 1.12 17.68
N THR A 139 -14.57 1.83 17.50
CA THR A 139 -14.22 2.52 16.23
C THR A 139 -13.25 1.69 15.37
N VAL A 140 -12.86 2.22 14.22
CA VAL A 140 -11.99 1.56 13.23
C VAL A 140 -10.60 1.27 13.83
N TRP A 141 -10.09 0.06 13.56
CA TRP A 141 -8.80 -0.41 14.08
C TRP A 141 -7.64 0.51 13.68
N LEU A 142 -7.60 0.96 12.42
CA LEU A 142 -6.62 1.93 11.93
C LEU A 142 -6.49 3.13 12.86
N TYR A 143 -7.63 3.71 13.25
CA TYR A 143 -7.67 4.96 13.97
C TYR A 143 -7.10 4.81 15.38
N VAL A 144 -7.50 3.74 16.09
CA VAL A 144 -7.04 3.51 17.47
C VAL A 144 -5.56 3.12 17.52
N GLU A 145 -5.08 2.38 16.53
CA GLU A 145 -3.67 1.99 16.46
C GLU A 145 -2.79 3.22 16.16
N CYS A 146 -3.16 4.04 15.16
CA CYS A 146 -2.49 5.31 14.88
C CYS A 146 -2.57 6.26 16.10
N TYR A 147 -3.73 6.35 16.75
CA TYR A 147 -3.95 7.20 17.92
C TYR A 147 -3.05 6.81 19.10
N MET A 148 -2.83 5.51 19.34
CA MET A 148 -1.91 5.03 20.38
C MET A 148 -0.48 5.57 20.15
N TYR A 149 0.08 5.42 18.94
CA TYR A 149 1.42 5.90 18.65
C TYR A 149 1.51 7.43 18.75
N ARG A 150 0.47 8.16 18.31
CA ARG A 150 0.42 9.62 18.49
C ARG A 150 0.30 10.04 19.96
N ARG A 151 -0.40 9.27 20.79
CA ARG A 151 -0.47 9.47 22.26
C ARG A 151 0.87 9.23 22.92
N ILE A 152 1.63 8.21 22.50
CA ILE A 152 3.02 8.02 22.96
C ILE A 152 3.86 9.25 22.59
N ARG A 153 3.78 9.74 21.36
CA ARG A 153 4.46 10.97 20.94
C ARG A 153 4.09 12.17 21.80
N GLN A 154 2.81 12.34 22.13
CA GLN A 154 2.35 13.43 23.00
C GLN A 154 3.02 13.40 24.39
N ILE A 155 3.21 12.22 24.97
CA ILE A 155 3.87 12.07 26.28
C ILE A 155 5.26 12.73 26.26
N PHE A 156 6.03 12.48 25.20
CA PHE A 156 7.36 13.08 25.03
C PHE A 156 7.29 14.57 24.67
N GLU A 157 6.31 15.01 23.86
CA GLU A 157 6.13 16.44 23.53
C GLU A 157 5.81 17.31 24.75
N LEU A 158 5.09 16.76 25.73
CA LEU A 158 4.75 17.42 26.98
C LEU A 158 5.90 17.40 28.00
N SER A 159 6.93 16.57 27.79
CA SER A 159 8.12 16.55 28.64
C SER A 159 8.95 17.83 28.49
N SER A 160 9.80 18.11 29.47
CA SER A 160 10.70 19.27 29.42
C SER A 160 11.99 18.98 28.65
N THR A 161 12.52 17.76 28.75
CA THR A 161 13.86 17.36 28.31
C THR A 161 13.85 16.30 27.20
N LEU A 162 12.74 15.61 26.97
CA LEU A 162 12.64 14.47 26.05
C LEU A 162 11.80 14.74 24.79
N LYS A 163 11.53 16.01 24.46
CA LYS A 163 10.62 16.40 23.35
C LYS A 163 10.98 15.80 21.99
N SER A 164 12.27 15.59 21.72
CA SER A 164 12.78 15.03 20.47
C SER A 164 13.25 13.58 20.62
N TYR A 165 13.03 12.94 21.77
CA TYR A 165 13.48 11.58 22.00
C TYR A 165 12.69 10.59 21.13
N ASP A 166 13.42 9.77 20.37
CA ASP A 166 12.88 8.60 19.68
C ASP A 166 13.20 7.36 20.51
N HIS A 167 12.19 6.84 21.21
CA HIS A 167 12.35 5.68 22.07
C HIS A 167 12.48 4.35 21.29
N TYR A 168 12.27 4.35 19.98
CA TYR A 168 12.47 3.19 19.12
C TYR A 168 13.82 3.21 18.38
N GLN A 169 14.55 4.34 18.39
CA GLN A 169 15.79 4.52 17.64
C GLN A 169 16.78 3.37 17.87
N LYS A 170 17.12 3.07 19.13
CA LYS A 170 18.08 1.99 19.45
C LYS A 170 17.65 0.63 18.92
N THR A 171 16.35 0.33 18.94
CA THR A 171 15.81 -0.93 18.43
C THR A 171 15.97 -1.01 16.91
N LYS A 172 15.67 0.08 16.18
CA LYS A 172 15.87 0.18 14.72
C LYS A 172 17.35 0.04 14.35
N GLU A 173 18.23 0.74 15.06
CA GLU A 173 19.68 0.68 14.85
C GLU A 173 20.23 -0.73 15.10
N SER A 174 19.83 -1.35 16.22
CA SER A 174 20.23 -2.72 16.55
C SER A 174 19.76 -3.73 15.51
N SER A 175 18.55 -3.56 14.95
CA SER A 175 18.03 -4.42 13.88
C SER A 175 18.89 -4.36 12.62
N LEU A 176 19.34 -3.17 12.20
CA LEU A 176 20.26 -3.05 11.05
C LEU A 176 21.61 -3.69 11.34
N LEU A 177 22.21 -3.41 12.51
CA LEU A 177 23.51 -3.95 12.88
C LEU A 177 23.50 -5.48 12.91
N ALA A 178 22.43 -6.08 13.44
CA ALA A 178 22.24 -7.52 13.45
C ALA A 178 22.04 -8.11 12.04
N SER A 179 21.70 -7.28 11.04
CA SER A 179 21.44 -7.69 9.67
C SER A 179 22.61 -7.42 8.70
N LEU A 180 23.77 -6.95 9.18
CA LEU A 180 24.89 -6.56 8.32
C LEU A 180 25.45 -7.72 7.46
N ASP A 181 25.39 -8.96 7.93
CA ASP A 181 25.80 -10.14 7.12
C ASP A 181 24.80 -10.43 5.98
N ALA A 182 23.51 -10.24 6.23
CA ALA A 182 22.48 -10.34 5.20
C ALA A 182 22.63 -9.19 4.18
N CYS A 183 22.94 -7.97 4.67
CA CYS A 183 23.28 -6.82 3.81
C CYS A 183 24.52 -7.12 2.98
N ALA A 184 25.57 -7.70 3.57
CA ALA A 184 26.81 -8.08 2.90
C ALA A 184 26.52 -9.07 1.76
N THR A 185 25.70 -10.09 2.02
CA THR A 185 25.30 -11.09 1.02
C THR A 185 24.57 -10.44 -0.17
N LEU A 186 23.58 -9.58 0.09
CA LEU A 186 22.86 -8.89 -0.98
C LEU A 186 23.75 -7.88 -1.73
N SER A 187 24.63 -7.16 -1.04
CA SER A 187 25.57 -6.21 -1.66
C SER A 187 26.57 -6.90 -2.60
N ASN A 188 27.05 -8.09 -2.22
CA ASN A 188 27.93 -8.92 -3.03
C ASN A 188 27.26 -9.41 -4.31
N TYR A 189 25.94 -9.62 -4.28
CA TYR A 189 25.13 -9.94 -5.45
C TYR A 189 24.82 -8.69 -6.30
N LEU A 190 24.44 -7.59 -5.67
CA LEU A 190 23.93 -6.39 -6.35
C LEU A 190 25.02 -5.62 -7.08
N ILE A 191 26.16 -5.34 -6.44
CA ILE A 191 27.20 -4.48 -7.03
C ILE A 191 27.70 -4.99 -8.40
N PRO A 192 28.04 -6.29 -8.59
CA PRO A 192 28.43 -6.80 -9.89
C PRO A 192 27.36 -6.56 -10.98
N GLN A 193 26.09 -6.61 -10.62
CA GLN A 193 24.99 -6.35 -11.56
C GLN A 193 24.90 -4.88 -11.92
N LEU A 194 24.98 -3.98 -10.94
CA LEU A 194 24.97 -2.53 -11.17
C LEU A 194 26.14 -2.06 -12.06
N LYS A 195 27.28 -2.77 -12.02
CA LYS A 195 28.45 -2.48 -12.86
C LYS A 195 28.41 -3.13 -14.24
N SER A 196 27.47 -4.04 -14.49
CA SER A 196 27.41 -4.76 -15.76
C SER A 196 26.86 -3.86 -16.86
N THR A 197 27.71 -3.49 -17.81
CA THR A 197 27.32 -2.72 -19.01
C THR A 197 26.83 -3.61 -20.15
N ALA A 198 26.96 -4.93 -20.02
CA ALA A 198 26.62 -5.91 -21.05
C ALA A 198 25.36 -6.75 -20.73
N ALA A 199 24.66 -6.45 -19.64
CA ALA A 199 23.45 -7.18 -19.24
C ALA A 199 22.34 -7.06 -20.31
N SER A 200 21.83 -8.21 -20.74
CA SER A 200 20.67 -8.30 -21.62
C SER A 200 19.39 -7.84 -20.91
N GLU A 201 18.36 -7.50 -21.70
CA GLU A 201 17.07 -7.07 -21.14
C GLU A 201 16.41 -8.15 -20.27
N GLU A 202 16.52 -9.42 -20.65
CA GLU A 202 15.98 -10.53 -19.87
C GLU A 202 16.73 -10.72 -18.54
N GLU A 203 18.05 -10.51 -18.52
CA GLU A 203 18.82 -10.52 -17.27
C GLU A 203 18.39 -9.38 -16.34
N ILE A 204 18.26 -8.15 -16.87
CA ILE A 204 17.80 -6.99 -16.08
C ILE A 204 16.39 -7.24 -15.53
N LYS A 205 15.50 -7.83 -16.32
CA LYS A 205 14.15 -8.20 -15.89
C LYS A 205 14.17 -9.22 -14.76
N GLN A 206 14.96 -10.29 -14.87
CA GLN A 206 15.08 -11.30 -13.83
C GLN A 206 15.65 -10.72 -12.53
N GLN A 207 16.63 -9.82 -12.65
CA GLN A 207 17.22 -9.11 -11.52
C GLN A 207 16.20 -8.21 -10.83
N LEU A 208 15.42 -7.43 -11.58
CA LEU A 208 14.34 -6.61 -11.03
C LEU A 208 13.32 -7.47 -10.27
N ILE A 209 12.83 -8.55 -10.88
CA ILE A 209 11.82 -9.42 -10.23
C ILE A 209 12.38 -10.00 -8.93
N LYS A 210 13.66 -10.42 -8.93
CA LYS A 210 14.31 -10.89 -7.70
C LYS A 210 14.42 -9.80 -6.64
N LEU A 211 14.78 -8.58 -7.02
CA LEU A 211 14.85 -7.45 -6.10
C LEU A 211 13.48 -7.06 -5.54
N LEU A 212 12.41 -7.09 -6.35
CA LEU A 212 11.04 -6.88 -5.86
C LEU A 212 10.64 -7.91 -4.80
N LYS A 213 11.03 -9.17 -4.98
CA LYS A 213 10.74 -10.24 -4.02
C LYS A 213 11.60 -10.14 -2.76
N LEU A 214 12.88 -9.81 -2.88
CA LEU A 214 13.74 -9.52 -1.72
C LEU A 214 13.17 -8.34 -0.91
N ASN A 215 12.70 -7.31 -1.62
CA ASN A 215 12.10 -6.12 -1.04
C ASN A 215 10.76 -6.39 -0.34
N LEU A 216 9.92 -7.27 -0.90
CA LEU A 216 8.71 -7.79 -0.27
C LEU A 216 9.03 -8.49 1.07
N TRP A 217 10.05 -9.36 1.06
CA TRP A 217 10.35 -10.22 2.21
C TRP A 217 11.29 -9.57 3.24
N GLY A 218 11.80 -8.34 3.00
CA GLY A 218 12.72 -7.64 3.91
C GLY A 218 12.25 -7.62 5.36
N ASN A 219 10.98 -7.32 5.59
CA ASN A 219 10.36 -7.33 6.92
C ASN A 219 10.43 -8.70 7.62
N ARG A 220 10.25 -9.78 6.86
CA ARG A 220 10.30 -11.16 7.38
C ARG A 220 11.72 -11.50 7.85
N PHE A 221 12.75 -11.01 7.15
CA PHE A 221 14.14 -11.18 7.58
C PHE A 221 14.42 -10.43 8.89
N ASP A 222 14.02 -9.16 9.01
CA ASP A 222 14.19 -8.37 10.25
C ASP A 222 13.59 -9.10 11.47
N MET A 223 12.36 -9.63 11.34
CA MET A 223 11.71 -10.38 12.42
C MET A 223 12.47 -11.67 12.76
N SER A 224 12.95 -12.40 11.74
CA SER A 224 13.64 -13.68 11.96
C SER A 224 14.99 -13.53 12.68
N ILE A 225 15.71 -12.43 12.38
CA ILE A 225 16.98 -12.07 13.01
C ILE A 225 16.73 -11.57 14.43
N SER A 226 15.75 -10.69 14.62
CA SER A 226 15.39 -10.12 15.93
C SER A 226 14.92 -11.17 16.95
N LEU A 227 14.27 -12.24 16.49
CA LEU A 227 13.77 -13.34 17.33
C LEU A 227 14.80 -14.44 17.62
N GLY A 228 16.05 -14.31 17.16
CA GLY A 228 17.10 -15.31 17.41
C GLY A 228 16.79 -16.69 16.81
N SER A 229 15.91 -16.76 15.82
CA SER A 229 15.54 -18.00 15.15
C SER A 229 16.73 -18.50 14.32
N THR A 230 17.46 -19.48 14.85
CA THR A 230 18.72 -20.03 14.30
C THR A 230 18.61 -20.61 12.90
N SER A 231 17.40 -20.75 12.35
CA SER A 231 17.15 -21.32 11.01
C SER A 231 17.11 -20.27 9.89
N ALA A 232 16.73 -19.03 10.20
CA ALA A 232 16.57 -17.94 9.22
C ALA A 232 17.63 -16.84 9.37
N ALA A 233 18.18 -16.65 10.58
CA ALA A 233 19.31 -15.75 10.85
C ALA A 233 20.61 -16.18 10.14
N THR A 234 20.69 -17.42 9.63
CA THR A 234 21.85 -17.97 8.91
C THR A 234 21.57 -18.26 7.43
N SER A 235 20.37 -17.99 6.94
CA SER A 235 20.00 -18.31 5.55
C SER A 235 20.29 -17.13 4.64
N ASP A 236 21.12 -17.37 3.62
CA ASP A 236 21.36 -16.44 2.51
C ASP A 236 20.03 -15.88 1.97
N PRO A 237 19.83 -14.55 2.00
CA PRO A 237 18.59 -13.92 1.53
C PRO A 237 18.22 -14.28 0.09
N LEU A 238 19.22 -14.50 -0.76
CA LEU A 238 19.05 -14.86 -2.16
C LEU A 238 18.54 -16.27 -2.36
N THR A 239 18.75 -17.15 -1.38
CA THR A 239 18.26 -18.52 -1.38
C THR A 239 16.85 -18.58 -0.79
N LEU A 240 16.62 -17.89 0.33
CA LEU A 240 15.31 -17.89 1.00
C LEU A 240 14.22 -17.25 0.12
N VAL A 241 14.53 -16.20 -0.63
CA VAL A 241 13.55 -15.59 -1.56
C VAL A 241 12.97 -16.60 -2.56
N ASN A 242 13.79 -17.55 -3.03
CA ASN A 242 13.33 -18.61 -3.95
C ASN A 242 12.44 -19.63 -3.22
N GLN A 243 12.73 -19.93 -1.96
CA GLN A 243 11.92 -20.83 -1.15
C GLN A 243 10.56 -20.21 -0.82
N LEU A 244 10.49 -18.88 -0.69
CA LEU A 244 9.27 -18.15 -0.37
C LEU A 244 8.34 -17.89 -1.56
N GLU A 245 8.74 -18.27 -2.77
CA GLU A 245 7.97 -18.04 -4.01
C GLU A 245 6.51 -18.52 -3.90
N HIS A 246 6.29 -19.70 -3.33
CA HIS A 246 4.97 -20.32 -3.20
C HIS A 246 4.08 -19.69 -2.13
N PHE A 247 4.61 -18.74 -1.34
CA PHE A 247 3.86 -17.95 -0.37
C PHE A 247 3.40 -16.60 -0.92
N ILE A 248 3.74 -16.28 -2.18
CA ILE A 248 3.25 -15.07 -2.85
C ILE A 248 1.88 -15.37 -3.48
N LEU A 249 0.80 -14.81 -2.91
CA LEU A 249 -0.57 -15.10 -3.35
C LEU A 249 -0.98 -14.29 -4.59
N ALA A 250 -0.36 -13.14 -4.81
CA ALA A 250 -0.51 -12.36 -6.04
C ALA A 250 0.85 -11.80 -6.44
N ASP A 251 1.29 -12.06 -7.68
CA ASP A 251 2.57 -11.59 -8.21
C ASP A 251 2.38 -10.82 -9.53
N ASP A 252 2.29 -9.50 -9.41
CA ASP A 252 2.22 -8.56 -10.53
C ASP A 252 3.59 -7.99 -10.94
N SER A 253 4.71 -8.63 -10.55
CA SER A 253 6.07 -8.15 -10.88
C SER A 253 6.29 -7.95 -12.38
N LEU A 254 5.66 -8.76 -13.23
CA LEU A 254 5.72 -8.59 -14.69
C LEU A 254 5.01 -7.31 -15.17
N LYS A 255 3.91 -6.90 -14.53
CA LYS A 255 3.23 -5.64 -14.86
C LYS A 255 4.10 -4.44 -14.45
N ILE A 256 4.77 -4.55 -13.30
CA ILE A 256 5.76 -3.56 -12.83
C ILE A 256 6.90 -3.44 -13.85
N TRP A 257 7.48 -4.57 -14.28
CA TRP A 257 8.50 -4.60 -15.33
C TRP A 257 8.03 -3.89 -16.61
N SER A 258 6.85 -4.25 -17.15
CA SER A 258 6.31 -3.62 -18.35
C SER A 258 6.14 -2.11 -18.19
N LYS A 259 5.71 -1.63 -17.01
CA LYS A 259 5.59 -0.21 -16.72
C LYS A 259 6.97 0.47 -16.70
N LEU A 260 7.96 -0.13 -16.05
CA LEU A 260 9.31 0.41 -15.96
C LEU A 260 10.00 0.48 -17.32
N LEU A 261 9.86 -0.55 -18.14
CA LEU A 261 10.38 -0.56 -19.51
C LEU A 261 9.80 0.59 -20.34
N ASN A 262 8.50 0.88 -20.20
CA ASN A 262 7.84 2.00 -20.87
C ASN A 262 8.34 3.39 -20.46
N ILE A 263 8.97 3.53 -19.29
CA ILE A 263 9.49 4.81 -18.78
C ILE A 263 11.02 4.88 -18.76
N ARG A 264 11.70 3.82 -19.20
CA ARG A 264 13.16 3.75 -19.22
C ARG A 264 13.76 4.88 -20.05
N ASN A 265 14.84 5.47 -19.54
CA ASN A 265 15.56 6.63 -20.06
C ASN A 265 14.71 7.90 -20.25
N LYS A 266 13.48 7.92 -19.69
CA LYS A 266 12.69 9.15 -19.58
C LYS A 266 13.00 9.81 -18.25
N ASN A 267 12.91 11.14 -18.21
CA ASN A 267 13.04 11.90 -16.97
C ASN A 267 11.81 11.62 -16.06
N SER A 268 11.87 10.52 -15.31
CA SER A 268 10.78 9.96 -14.53
C SER A 268 11.14 9.91 -13.06
N THR A 269 10.18 10.24 -12.20
CA THR A 269 10.30 10.07 -10.74
C THR A 269 9.60 8.77 -10.30
N ILE A 270 10.21 8.00 -9.40
CA ILE A 270 9.57 6.87 -8.71
C ILE A 270 9.54 7.17 -7.22
N ASP A 271 8.39 6.94 -6.60
CA ASP A 271 8.19 7.17 -5.17
C ASP A 271 8.20 5.85 -4.41
N PHE A 272 8.82 5.86 -3.23
CA PHE A 272 8.73 4.80 -2.23
C PHE A 272 8.01 5.37 -1.01
N VAL A 273 6.89 4.77 -0.62
CA VAL A 273 6.25 5.03 0.67
C VAL A 273 6.73 3.95 1.62
N CYS A 274 7.71 4.30 2.45
CA CYS A 274 8.48 3.37 3.25
C CYS A 274 7.66 2.81 4.41
N ASP A 275 7.99 1.58 4.81
CA ASP A 275 7.50 0.92 6.02
C ASP A 275 8.62 1.00 7.07
N ASN A 276 9.32 -0.10 7.34
CA ASN A 276 10.33 -0.22 8.37
C ASN A 276 11.72 0.30 7.99
N ALA A 277 12.47 0.77 8.99
CA ALA A 277 13.92 0.89 8.99
C ALA A 277 14.59 -0.51 9.02
N GLY A 278 15.92 -0.57 9.16
CA GLY A 278 16.63 -1.85 9.27
C GLY A 278 16.85 -2.53 7.91
N TYR A 279 16.75 -3.86 7.86
CA TYR A 279 17.00 -4.62 6.63
C TYR A 279 15.96 -4.34 5.56
N GLU A 280 14.69 -4.12 5.93
CA GLU A 280 13.66 -3.74 4.96
C GLU A 280 14.04 -2.45 4.21
N LEU A 281 14.38 -1.39 4.94
CA LEU A 281 14.85 -0.13 4.32
C LEU A 281 16.08 -0.36 3.45
N PHE A 282 17.05 -1.16 3.90
CA PHE A 282 18.21 -1.51 3.09
C PHE A 282 17.80 -2.13 1.73
N THR A 283 16.82 -3.04 1.71
CA THR A 283 16.31 -3.60 0.46
C THR A 283 15.56 -2.59 -0.40
N ASP A 284 14.90 -1.58 0.19
CA ASP A 284 14.30 -0.45 -0.54
C ASP A 284 15.37 0.37 -1.26
N LEU A 285 16.46 0.70 -0.57
CA LEU A 285 17.59 1.44 -1.14
C LEU A 285 18.32 0.64 -2.24
N CYS A 286 18.47 -0.67 -2.06
CA CYS A 286 18.99 -1.56 -3.12
C CYS A 286 18.15 -1.52 -4.39
N LEU A 287 16.81 -1.60 -4.26
CA LEU A 287 15.90 -1.53 -5.40
C LEU A 287 15.94 -0.14 -6.05
N ALA A 288 15.95 0.93 -5.26
CA ALA A 288 16.06 2.29 -5.75
C ALA A 288 17.35 2.51 -6.57
N ASP A 289 18.49 1.98 -6.10
CA ASP A 289 19.77 2.11 -6.80
C ASP A 289 19.77 1.36 -8.12
N PHE A 290 19.16 0.16 -8.15
CA PHE A 290 18.93 -0.58 -9.38
C PHE A 290 18.07 0.22 -10.38
N LEU A 291 16.99 0.84 -9.91
CA LEU A 291 16.08 1.63 -10.75
C LEU A 291 16.80 2.84 -11.37
N VAL A 292 17.63 3.54 -10.61
CA VAL A 292 18.43 4.67 -11.13
C VAL A 292 19.49 4.17 -12.11
N THR A 293 20.24 3.13 -11.74
CA THR A 293 21.36 2.60 -12.52
C THR A 293 20.95 2.16 -13.93
N PHE A 294 19.81 1.47 -14.05
CA PHE A 294 19.32 0.96 -15.33
C PHE A 294 18.40 1.95 -16.08
N GLY A 295 18.30 3.19 -15.59
CA GLY A 295 17.58 4.28 -16.24
C GLY A 295 16.07 4.21 -16.12
N PHE A 296 15.52 3.46 -15.17
CA PHE A 296 14.08 3.38 -14.93
C PHE A 296 13.53 4.60 -14.18
N ALA A 297 14.40 5.31 -13.45
CA ALA A 297 14.10 6.59 -12.83
C ALA A 297 15.32 7.52 -12.91
N SER A 298 15.08 8.81 -13.10
CA SER A 298 16.09 9.86 -12.90
C SER A 298 16.08 10.39 -11.47
N ARG A 299 14.94 10.26 -10.78
CA ARG A 299 14.77 10.67 -9.38
C ARG A 299 13.97 9.63 -8.60
N ILE A 300 14.41 9.34 -7.38
CA ILE A 300 13.68 8.55 -6.39
C ILE A 300 13.25 9.47 -5.26
N ARG A 301 12.01 9.33 -4.77
CA ARG A 301 11.54 10.05 -3.58
C ARG A 301 11.12 9.05 -2.51
N PHE A 302 11.77 9.11 -1.35
CA PHE A 302 11.45 8.27 -0.21
C PHE A 302 10.54 9.03 0.75
N HIS A 303 9.28 8.64 0.83
CA HIS A 303 8.31 9.16 1.77
C HIS A 303 8.45 8.41 3.10
N VAL A 304 8.85 9.16 4.13
CA VAL A 304 9.19 8.63 5.47
C VAL A 304 8.34 9.30 6.54
N LYS A 305 8.28 8.72 7.73
CA LYS A 305 7.46 9.22 8.84
C LYS A 305 8.12 10.44 9.51
N VAL A 306 7.31 11.32 10.10
CA VAL A 306 7.76 12.54 10.82
C VAL A 306 7.99 12.31 12.31
N LEU A 307 7.50 11.20 12.87
CA LEU A 307 7.59 10.86 14.29
C LEU A 307 7.79 9.34 14.46
N PRO A 308 8.28 8.88 15.63
CA PRO A 308 8.43 7.45 15.92
C PRO A 308 7.09 6.73 15.78
N TRP A 309 6.99 5.82 14.81
CA TRP A 309 5.72 5.29 14.34
C TRP A 309 5.82 3.77 14.19
N PHE A 310 4.77 3.05 14.64
CA PHE A 310 4.65 1.61 14.45
C PHE A 310 5.91 0.79 14.81
N VAL A 311 6.62 1.23 15.85
CA VAL A 311 7.89 0.68 16.36
C VAL A 311 9.05 0.88 15.39
N SER A 312 8.98 0.31 14.20
CA SER A 312 10.11 0.20 13.28
C SER A 312 10.03 1.14 12.08
N ASP A 313 8.97 1.92 11.90
CA ASP A 313 8.81 2.71 10.67
C ASP A 313 9.96 3.72 10.46
N ALA A 314 10.41 3.81 9.21
CA ALA A 314 11.52 4.65 8.83
C ALA A 314 11.17 6.14 8.87
N MET A 315 12.07 6.91 9.49
CA MET A 315 12.15 8.36 9.49
C MET A 315 13.38 8.82 8.70
N VAL A 316 13.49 10.13 8.46
CA VAL A 316 14.65 10.72 7.74
C VAL A 316 15.98 10.29 8.37
N HIS A 317 16.08 10.34 9.70
CA HIS A 317 17.32 9.99 10.40
C HIS A 317 17.69 8.51 10.26
N ASP A 318 16.72 7.61 10.11
CA ASP A 318 16.97 6.18 9.93
C ASP A 318 17.62 5.91 8.55
N VAL A 319 17.22 6.66 7.52
CA VAL A 319 17.82 6.58 6.19
C VAL A 319 19.27 7.06 6.23
N THR A 320 19.51 8.24 6.81
CA THR A 320 20.87 8.80 6.91
C THR A 320 21.77 7.89 7.75
N TRP A 321 21.26 7.38 8.89
CA TRP A 321 22.01 6.49 9.76
C TRP A 321 22.32 5.14 9.09
N THR A 322 21.39 4.60 8.28
CA THR A 322 21.64 3.40 7.48
C THR A 322 22.80 3.63 6.50
N VAL A 323 22.78 4.73 5.75
CA VAL A 323 23.85 5.07 4.78
C VAL A 323 25.21 5.23 5.48
N ASP A 324 25.26 5.94 6.61
CA ASP A 324 26.49 6.13 7.37
C ASP A 324 27.02 4.85 8.00
N THR A 325 26.13 3.97 8.48
CA THR A 325 26.52 2.66 9.01
C THR A 325 27.19 1.82 7.93
N LEU A 326 26.63 1.79 6.72
CA LEU A 326 27.20 1.03 5.60
C LEU A 326 28.56 1.55 5.16
N LYS A 327 28.77 2.87 5.14
CA LYS A 327 30.08 3.50 4.86
C LYS A 327 31.18 2.99 5.79
N ASN A 328 30.82 2.57 7.01
CA ASN A 328 31.76 2.09 8.02
C ASN A 328 31.75 0.55 8.19
N ALA A 329 30.93 -0.19 7.43
CA ALA A 329 30.74 -1.63 7.57
C ALA A 329 31.75 -2.49 6.75
N GLY A 330 32.94 -1.97 6.46
CA GLY A 330 33.94 -2.63 5.61
C GLY A 330 34.46 -3.97 6.16
N SER A 331 34.34 -4.19 7.47
CA SER A 331 34.69 -5.46 8.12
C SER A 331 33.76 -6.62 7.73
N HIS A 332 32.52 -6.34 7.31
CA HIS A 332 31.55 -7.36 6.90
C HIS A 332 31.62 -7.63 5.39
N SER A 333 31.79 -6.59 4.58
CA SER A 333 32.06 -6.71 3.15
C SER A 333 32.62 -5.40 2.59
N ALA A 334 33.58 -5.51 1.67
CA ALA A 334 34.09 -4.35 0.91
C ALA A 334 33.00 -3.68 0.04
N ARG A 335 31.88 -4.34 -0.21
CA ARG A 335 30.75 -3.80 -1.00
C ARG A 335 29.82 -2.91 -0.20
N LEU A 336 29.77 -3.02 1.12
CA LEU A 336 28.89 -2.18 1.94
C LEU A 336 29.34 -0.70 1.95
N PRO A 337 30.64 -0.38 2.15
CA PRO A 337 31.10 1.00 2.02
C PRO A 337 30.92 1.57 0.61
N GLU A 338 31.00 0.71 -0.41
CA GLU A 338 30.74 1.08 -1.81
C GLU A 338 29.27 1.51 -2.00
N LEU A 339 28.30 0.71 -1.51
CA LEU A 339 26.88 1.09 -1.54
C LEU A 339 26.61 2.34 -0.72
N GLY A 340 27.11 2.42 0.52
CA GLY A 340 26.89 3.59 1.38
C GLY A 340 27.42 4.88 0.75
N SER A 341 28.61 4.86 0.14
CA SER A 341 29.15 6.03 -0.56
C SER A 341 28.33 6.38 -1.80
N ARG A 342 27.88 5.38 -2.55
CA ARG A 342 27.05 5.57 -3.75
C ARG A 342 25.69 6.17 -3.42
N TRP A 343 25.06 5.71 -2.34
CA TRP A 343 23.75 6.20 -1.89
C TRP A 343 23.84 7.60 -1.30
N GLN A 344 24.92 7.91 -0.56
CA GLN A 344 25.22 9.27 -0.15
C GLN A 344 25.29 10.21 -1.37
N ASN A 345 25.98 9.81 -2.44
CA ASN A 345 26.05 10.61 -3.66
C ASN A 345 24.68 10.80 -4.33
N HIS A 346 23.80 9.80 -4.30
CA HIS A 346 22.43 9.95 -4.82
C HIS A 346 21.64 10.98 -4.01
N ILE A 347 21.80 10.99 -2.68
CA ILE A 347 21.17 11.98 -1.79
C ILE A 347 21.76 13.38 -2.04
N ASP A 348 23.08 13.51 -2.07
CA ASP A 348 23.79 14.79 -2.22
C ASP A 348 23.55 15.44 -3.60
N SER A 349 23.20 14.64 -4.61
CA SER A 349 22.90 15.11 -5.97
C SER A 349 21.41 15.32 -6.26
N ASP A 350 20.54 15.21 -5.24
CA ASP A 350 19.08 15.25 -5.35
C ASP A 350 18.48 14.18 -6.29
N ALA A 351 19.27 13.16 -6.67
CA ALA A 351 18.76 11.98 -7.35
C ALA A 351 17.83 11.19 -6.41
N TRP A 352 18.12 11.19 -5.11
CA TRP A 352 17.27 10.65 -4.05
C TRP A 352 16.81 11.79 -3.12
N GLU A 353 15.50 12.01 -3.04
CA GLU A 353 14.85 13.02 -2.17
C GLU A 353 14.21 12.31 -0.98
N LEU A 354 14.47 12.76 0.26
CA LEU A 354 13.79 12.26 1.47
C LEU A 354 12.64 13.21 1.83
N ILE A 355 11.42 12.67 1.87
CA ILE A 355 10.17 13.45 2.03
C ILE A 355 9.46 13.03 3.31
N PRO A 356 9.69 13.73 4.44
CA PRO A 356 8.82 13.62 5.60
C PRO A 356 7.49 14.34 5.35
N SER A 357 6.36 13.75 5.78
CA SER A 357 5.06 14.43 5.81
C SER A 357 4.20 13.96 6.98
N ASP A 358 3.50 14.91 7.61
CA ASP A 358 2.56 14.65 8.70
C ASP A 358 1.46 13.66 8.27
N PHE A 359 1.03 13.70 7.01
CA PHE A 359 -0.06 12.85 6.50
C PHE A 359 0.21 11.35 6.71
N TRP A 360 1.47 10.91 6.57
CA TRP A 360 1.83 9.50 6.75
C TRP A 360 1.58 9.00 8.17
N THR A 361 1.60 9.90 9.16
CA THR A 361 1.36 9.64 10.59
C THR A 361 0.02 10.18 11.09
N LEU A 362 -0.89 10.57 10.19
CA LEU A 362 -2.29 10.83 10.51
C LEU A 362 -3.12 9.53 10.44
N PRO A 363 -4.34 9.47 10.99
CA PRO A 363 -5.17 8.25 10.97
C PRO A 363 -5.92 8.05 9.65
N TYR A 364 -5.82 8.99 8.70
CA TYR A 364 -6.55 8.95 7.44
C TYR A 364 -6.12 7.80 6.54
N GLU A 365 -7.12 7.23 5.88
CA GLU A 365 -6.97 6.39 4.70
C GLU A 365 -6.42 7.21 3.53
N TYR A 366 -5.79 6.54 2.56
CA TYR A 366 -5.14 7.25 1.44
C TYR A 366 -6.12 7.89 0.47
N TRP A 367 -7.34 7.36 0.31
CA TRP A 367 -8.37 7.99 -0.52
C TRP A 367 -8.74 9.40 -0.03
N ALA A 368 -8.59 9.70 1.27
CA ALA A 368 -8.85 11.03 1.84
C ALA A 368 -7.72 12.04 1.58
N MET A 369 -6.55 11.59 1.11
CA MET A 369 -5.35 12.45 0.95
C MET A 369 -5.61 13.65 0.05
N LYS A 370 -6.40 13.50 -1.02
CA LYS A 370 -6.70 14.61 -1.94
C LYS A 370 -7.40 15.79 -1.25
N GLU A 371 -8.18 15.52 -0.21
CA GLU A 371 -8.91 16.54 0.56
C GLU A 371 -8.07 17.05 1.73
N VAL A 372 -7.41 16.15 2.47
CA VAL A 372 -6.67 16.46 3.68
C VAL A 372 -5.31 17.09 3.39
N ASP A 373 -4.57 16.56 2.42
CA ASP A 373 -3.27 17.07 1.97
C ASP A 373 -3.18 17.09 0.43
N PRO A 374 -3.87 18.05 -0.22
CA PRO A 374 -3.87 18.18 -1.68
C PRO A 374 -2.48 18.42 -2.26
N LYS A 375 -1.53 18.95 -1.47
CA LYS A 375 -0.15 19.18 -1.91
C LYS A 375 0.59 17.86 -2.02
N LEU A 376 0.50 16.99 -1.02
CA LEU A 376 1.08 15.66 -1.08
C LEU A 376 0.43 14.83 -2.20
N TYR A 377 -0.89 14.85 -2.34
CA TYR A 377 -1.57 14.14 -3.43
C TYR A 377 -1.06 14.60 -4.80
N SER A 378 -0.90 15.92 -5.00
CA SER A 378 -0.35 16.49 -6.25
C SER A 378 1.09 16.06 -6.49
N LYS A 379 1.94 16.06 -5.45
CA LYS A 379 3.32 15.57 -5.53
C LYS A 379 3.34 14.10 -5.96
N LEU A 380 2.48 13.24 -5.41
CA LEU A 380 2.35 11.83 -5.82
C LEU A 380 1.90 11.67 -7.27
N CYS A 381 1.08 12.59 -7.80
CA CYS A 381 0.65 12.57 -9.20
C CYS A 381 1.79 12.79 -10.20
N GLU A 382 2.88 13.43 -9.78
CA GLU A 382 4.09 13.63 -10.62
C GLU A 382 4.89 12.34 -10.81
N ALA A 383 4.77 11.37 -9.89
CA ALA A 383 5.51 10.13 -9.97
C ALA A 383 5.03 9.31 -11.17
N ALA A 384 5.93 8.59 -11.84
CA ALA A 384 5.58 7.62 -12.85
C ALA A 384 5.00 6.33 -12.23
N MET A 385 5.43 6.01 -11.01
CA MET A 385 4.95 4.89 -10.20
C MET A 385 5.25 5.16 -8.72
N ILE A 386 4.41 4.66 -7.82
CA ILE A 386 4.57 4.75 -6.37
C ILE A 386 4.58 3.32 -5.81
N LEU A 387 5.67 2.95 -5.12
CA LEU A 387 5.80 1.69 -4.40
C LEU A 387 5.38 1.91 -2.95
N PHE A 388 4.35 1.21 -2.49
CA PHE A 388 3.91 1.18 -1.10
C PHE A 388 4.43 -0.08 -0.44
N LYS A 389 5.19 0.10 0.65
CA LYS A 389 5.81 -1.01 1.39
C LYS A 389 4.97 -1.41 2.59
N GLY A 390 4.85 -2.71 2.85
CA GLY A 390 4.39 -3.21 4.14
C GLY A 390 2.89 -3.16 4.40
N ASP A 391 2.52 -3.63 5.58
CA ASP A 391 1.13 -3.94 5.95
C ASP A 391 0.31 -2.69 6.25
N LEU A 392 0.86 -1.71 6.97
CA LEU A 392 0.15 -0.48 7.33
C LEU A 392 -0.21 0.34 6.09
N ASN A 393 0.74 0.49 5.15
CA ASN A 393 0.48 1.17 3.88
C ASN A 393 -0.64 0.46 3.10
N TYR A 394 -0.64 -0.88 3.07
CA TYR A 394 -1.70 -1.64 2.42
C TYR A 394 -3.06 -1.43 3.10
N ARG A 395 -3.12 -1.47 4.43
CA ARG A 395 -4.35 -1.19 5.18
C ARG A 395 -4.90 0.21 4.89
N LYS A 396 -4.03 1.23 4.82
CA LYS A 396 -4.41 2.61 4.46
C LYS A 396 -4.84 2.78 2.99
N LEU A 397 -4.20 2.06 2.05
CA LEU A 397 -4.64 2.00 0.65
C LEU A 397 -6.05 1.42 0.53
N MET A 398 -6.33 0.40 1.33
CA MET A 398 -7.56 -0.41 1.27
C MET A 398 -8.67 0.10 2.19
N GLY A 399 -8.42 1.21 2.88
CA GLY A 399 -9.32 1.88 3.82
C GLY A 399 -9.75 1.05 5.03
N GLU A 400 -8.91 0.09 5.44
CA GLU A 400 -9.18 -0.80 6.58
C GLU A 400 -10.48 -1.63 6.44
N VAL A 401 -10.95 -1.88 5.22
CA VAL A 401 -12.19 -2.64 4.95
C VAL A 401 -11.91 -4.14 4.82
N ASN A 402 -12.78 -4.96 5.39
CA ASN A 402 -12.78 -6.40 5.20
C ASN A 402 -13.37 -6.78 3.83
N TRP A 403 -12.57 -6.65 2.78
CA TRP A 403 -12.98 -6.95 1.41
C TRP A 403 -13.22 -8.45 1.18
N LEU A 404 -14.03 -8.78 0.18
CA LEU A 404 -13.94 -10.11 -0.42
C LEU A 404 -12.53 -10.25 -1.00
N ALA A 405 -11.86 -11.37 -0.74
CA ALA A 405 -10.50 -11.60 -1.23
C ALA A 405 -10.38 -11.48 -2.76
N THR A 406 -11.49 -11.73 -3.48
CA THR A 406 -11.60 -11.62 -4.94
C THR A 406 -11.99 -10.23 -5.44
N GLU A 407 -12.32 -9.28 -4.55
CA GLU A 407 -12.57 -7.88 -4.95
C GLU A 407 -11.34 -7.34 -5.67
N SER A 408 -11.50 -6.56 -6.72
CA SER A 408 -10.35 -6.10 -7.49
C SER A 408 -9.49 -5.13 -6.67
N PHE A 409 -8.16 -5.23 -6.81
CA PHE A 409 -7.24 -4.28 -6.17
C PHE A 409 -7.58 -2.83 -6.54
N HIS A 410 -7.93 -2.58 -7.81
CA HIS A 410 -8.36 -1.27 -8.30
C HIS A 410 -9.54 -0.68 -7.53
N ASN A 411 -10.63 -1.43 -7.35
CA ASN A 411 -11.80 -0.94 -6.64
C ASN A 411 -11.52 -0.71 -5.15
N ALA A 412 -10.72 -1.59 -4.55
CA ALA A 412 -10.44 -1.52 -3.12
C ALA A 412 -9.52 -0.34 -2.73
N LEU A 413 -8.83 0.27 -3.70
CA LEU A 413 -8.15 1.57 -3.55
C LEU A 413 -9.12 2.75 -3.34
N GLN A 414 -10.43 2.55 -3.51
CA GLN A 414 -11.47 3.53 -3.20
C GLN A 414 -11.25 4.90 -3.86
N GLY A 415 -10.77 4.91 -5.10
CA GLY A 415 -10.52 6.13 -5.87
C GLY A 415 -9.14 6.77 -5.65
N PHE A 416 -8.29 6.19 -4.81
CA PHE A 416 -6.90 6.64 -4.66
C PHE A 416 -6.03 6.20 -5.85
N HIS A 417 -6.00 7.01 -6.90
CA HIS A 417 -5.18 6.77 -8.10
C HIS A 417 -4.35 7.99 -8.50
N PRO A 418 -3.46 8.51 -7.62
CA PRO A 418 -2.58 9.63 -7.97
C PRO A 418 -1.66 9.28 -9.14
N SER A 419 -1.11 8.07 -9.13
CA SER A 419 -0.29 7.51 -10.21
C SER A 419 -0.49 5.99 -10.32
N ASN A 420 0.41 5.30 -11.04
CA ASN A 420 0.49 3.85 -11.01
C ASN A 420 1.01 3.41 -9.64
N ILE A 421 0.33 2.44 -9.02
CA ILE A 421 0.62 1.97 -7.67
C ILE A 421 1.16 0.55 -7.77
N ALA A 422 2.24 0.29 -7.04
CA ALA A 422 2.70 -1.05 -6.72
C ALA A 422 2.68 -1.21 -5.20
N ALA A 423 2.04 -2.26 -4.68
CA ALA A 423 2.03 -2.56 -3.26
C ALA A 423 2.78 -3.87 -3.01
N LEU A 424 3.82 -3.82 -2.17
CA LEU A 424 4.64 -4.96 -1.77
C LEU A 424 4.41 -5.19 -0.28
N ARG A 425 3.65 -6.24 0.06
CA ARG A 425 3.10 -6.41 1.40
C ARG A 425 3.21 -7.85 1.88
N THR A 426 3.81 -8.05 3.04
CA THR A 426 3.61 -9.28 3.84
C THR A 426 2.29 -9.17 4.60
N ILE A 427 1.47 -10.22 4.60
CA ILE A 427 0.09 -10.15 5.10
C ILE A 427 0.09 -10.25 6.64
N LYS A 428 -0.17 -9.13 7.33
CA LYS A 428 -0.20 -9.04 8.80
C LYS A 428 -1.55 -8.52 9.34
N ALA A 429 -2.59 -8.52 8.50
CA ALA A 429 -3.92 -8.04 8.83
C ALA A 429 -4.98 -8.68 7.91
N ASP A 430 -6.20 -8.82 8.44
CA ASP A 430 -7.33 -9.47 7.77
C ASP A 430 -7.66 -8.90 6.38
N VAL A 431 -7.34 -7.61 6.13
CA VAL A 431 -7.58 -6.94 4.84
C VAL A 431 -6.86 -7.65 3.71
N VAL A 432 -7.58 -8.07 2.66
CA VAL A 432 -6.98 -8.65 1.45
C VAL A 432 -7.90 -8.44 0.25
N SER A 433 -7.34 -8.26 -0.94
CA SER A 433 -8.10 -8.18 -2.20
C SER A 433 -7.26 -8.68 -3.37
N GLY A 434 -7.85 -8.74 -4.55
CA GLY A 434 -7.19 -8.99 -5.83
C GLY A 434 -6.69 -10.42 -6.00
N LEU A 435 -7.16 -11.36 -5.16
CA LEU A 435 -6.81 -12.77 -5.27
C LEU A 435 -7.72 -13.48 -6.28
N LYS A 436 -7.20 -14.56 -6.87
CA LYS A 436 -8.01 -15.44 -7.71
C LYS A 436 -9.02 -16.21 -6.84
N PRO A 437 -10.21 -16.55 -7.37
CA PRO A 437 -11.19 -17.37 -6.64
C PRO A 437 -10.56 -18.67 -6.12
N GLY A 438 -10.83 -19.02 -4.85
CA GLY A 438 -10.34 -20.24 -4.20
C GLY A 438 -8.96 -20.13 -3.55
N LEU A 439 -8.18 -19.07 -3.83
CA LEU A 439 -6.82 -18.96 -3.32
C LEU A 439 -6.76 -18.62 -1.83
N ALA A 440 -7.64 -17.73 -1.36
CA ALA A 440 -7.73 -17.38 0.06
C ALA A 440 -8.21 -18.58 0.89
N GLU A 441 -9.18 -19.34 0.37
CA GLU A 441 -9.70 -20.55 0.98
C GLU A 441 -8.64 -21.64 1.06
N ALA A 442 -7.85 -21.82 0.00
CA ALA A 442 -6.73 -22.76 -0.01
C ALA A 442 -5.63 -22.38 1.00
N ALA A 443 -5.31 -21.08 1.13
CA ALA A 443 -4.36 -20.58 2.12
C ALA A 443 -4.89 -20.83 3.54
N ALA A 444 -6.15 -20.46 3.82
CA ALA A 444 -6.81 -20.68 5.11
C ALA A 444 -6.89 -22.16 5.51
N ALA A 445 -7.12 -23.06 4.54
CA ALA A 445 -7.15 -24.50 4.80
C ALA A 445 -5.77 -25.08 5.15
N ARG A 446 -4.69 -24.48 4.62
CA ARG A 446 -3.30 -24.89 4.90
C ARG A 446 -2.79 -24.31 6.21
N ASP A 447 -3.11 -23.04 6.46
CA ASP A 447 -2.62 -22.27 7.59
C ASP A 447 -3.73 -21.33 8.08
N PRO A 448 -4.33 -21.59 9.27
CA PRO A 448 -5.34 -20.72 9.86
C PRO A 448 -4.85 -19.29 10.17
N GLN A 449 -3.53 -19.04 10.19
CA GLN A 449 -2.92 -17.74 10.51
C GLN A 449 -2.39 -17.00 9.28
N TRP A 450 -2.67 -17.52 8.07
CA TRP A 450 -2.12 -17.02 6.81
C TRP A 450 -2.31 -15.52 6.58
N ASN A 451 -3.40 -14.94 7.11
CA ASN A 451 -3.80 -13.56 6.91
C ASN A 451 -3.33 -12.59 8.00
N PHE A 452 -2.51 -13.04 8.97
CA PHE A 452 -1.95 -12.12 9.98
C PHE A 452 -0.54 -12.48 10.48
N ALA A 453 -0.02 -13.66 10.19
CA ALA A 453 1.31 -14.09 10.66
C ALA A 453 2.48 -13.42 9.92
N GLY A 454 2.24 -12.81 8.76
CA GLY A 454 3.30 -12.28 7.88
C GLY A 454 3.98 -13.35 7.03
N ASP A 455 3.41 -14.55 6.97
CA ASP A 455 3.99 -15.68 6.24
C ASP A 455 3.74 -15.64 4.72
N TYR A 456 2.68 -14.95 4.30
CA TYR A 456 2.27 -14.80 2.91
C TYR A 456 2.54 -13.39 2.40
N GLY A 457 2.73 -13.26 1.09
CA GLY A 457 3.11 -12.02 0.43
C GLY A 457 2.23 -11.65 -0.75
N LEU A 458 2.17 -10.35 -1.05
CA LEU A 458 1.47 -9.77 -2.19
C LEU A 458 2.41 -8.80 -2.91
N ILE A 459 2.49 -8.93 -4.23
CA ILE A 459 3.00 -7.92 -5.16
C ILE A 459 1.83 -7.57 -6.07
N GLN A 460 1.19 -6.44 -5.83
CA GLN A 460 0.01 -6.01 -6.59
C GLN A 460 0.26 -4.71 -7.31
N TYR A 461 -0.23 -4.61 -8.55
CA TYR A 461 -0.06 -3.43 -9.38
C TYR A 461 -1.41 -2.89 -9.86
N ASP A 462 -1.64 -1.60 -9.60
CA ASP A 462 -2.73 -0.83 -10.21
C ASP A 462 -2.14 0.22 -11.14
N GLY A 463 -2.46 0.14 -12.43
CA GLY A 463 -1.95 1.06 -13.45
C GLY A 463 -3.08 1.74 -14.19
N LYS A 464 -2.83 2.97 -14.67
CA LYS A 464 -3.71 3.62 -15.64
C LYS A 464 -3.67 2.81 -16.94
N SER A 465 -4.64 1.94 -17.13
CA SER A 465 -4.72 1.08 -18.31
C SER A 465 -4.90 1.94 -19.56
N PHE A 466 -4.03 1.75 -20.56
CA PHE A 466 -4.22 2.37 -21.87
C PHE A 466 -5.58 1.99 -22.48
N ALA A 467 -6.07 0.79 -22.19
CA ALA A 467 -7.41 0.37 -22.58
C ALA A 467 -8.48 1.23 -21.91
N TYR A 468 -8.36 1.48 -20.60
CA TYR A 468 -9.29 2.34 -19.87
C TYR A 468 -9.27 3.77 -20.42
N VAL A 469 -8.09 4.36 -20.65
CA VAL A 469 -7.95 5.69 -21.27
C VAL A 469 -8.51 5.70 -22.69
N THR A 470 -8.30 4.63 -23.46
CA THR A 470 -8.82 4.53 -24.82
C THR A 470 -10.34 4.51 -24.81
N VAL A 471 -10.95 3.59 -24.06
CA VAL A 471 -12.41 3.45 -23.99
C VAL A 471 -13.06 4.68 -23.35
N LYS A 472 -12.52 5.20 -22.25
CA LYS A 472 -13.09 6.35 -21.52
C LYS A 472 -12.94 7.68 -22.24
N ASP A 473 -11.75 7.95 -22.76
CA ASP A 473 -11.36 9.29 -23.19
C ASP A 473 -11.21 9.38 -24.71
N ARG A 474 -10.53 8.43 -25.35
CA ARG A 474 -10.22 8.52 -26.80
C ARG A 474 -11.43 8.20 -27.68
N LEU A 475 -12.16 7.13 -27.39
CA LEU A 475 -13.30 6.70 -28.21
C LEU A 475 -14.42 7.77 -28.27
N PRO A 476 -14.84 8.41 -27.15
CA PRO A 476 -15.83 9.50 -27.20
C PRO A 476 -15.37 10.71 -28.00
N VAL A 477 -14.06 11.03 -27.95
CA VAL A 477 -13.49 12.13 -28.73
C VAL A 477 -13.54 11.82 -30.23
N ILE A 478 -13.28 10.57 -30.64
CA ILE A 478 -13.40 10.14 -32.04
C ILE A 478 -14.85 10.31 -32.53
N ILE A 479 -15.84 9.82 -31.78
CA ILE A 479 -17.26 9.97 -32.15
C ILE A 479 -17.63 11.46 -32.25
N THR A 480 -17.20 12.27 -31.27
CA THR A 480 -17.46 13.73 -31.27
C THR A 480 -16.90 14.39 -32.53
N ARG A 481 -15.67 14.06 -32.92
CA ARG A 481 -15.06 14.60 -34.14
C ARG A 481 -15.83 14.22 -35.40
N VAL A 482 -16.37 13.00 -35.49
CA VAL A 482 -17.19 12.60 -36.64
C VAL A 482 -18.50 13.39 -36.69
N VAL A 483 -19.17 13.55 -35.55
CA VAL A 483 -20.38 14.38 -35.45
C VAL A 483 -20.10 15.83 -35.87
N ASP A 484 -18.99 16.41 -35.39
CA ASP A 484 -18.60 17.78 -35.74
C ASP A 484 -18.34 17.95 -37.24
N HIS A 485 -17.73 16.96 -37.90
CA HIS A 485 -17.51 16.99 -39.35
C HIS A 485 -18.82 16.91 -40.13
N LEU A 486 -19.72 15.98 -39.77
CA LEU A 486 -21.03 15.85 -40.41
C LEU A 486 -21.86 17.12 -40.27
N ALA A 487 -21.86 17.73 -39.07
CA ALA A 487 -22.58 18.96 -38.81
C ALA A 487 -22.01 20.15 -39.60
N ARG A 488 -20.68 20.24 -39.72
CA ARG A 488 -20.00 21.32 -40.46
C ARG A 488 -20.20 21.22 -41.96
N ASP A 489 -20.11 20.01 -42.51
CA ASP A 489 -20.19 19.77 -43.95
C ASP A 489 -21.64 19.53 -44.43
N LYS A 490 -22.62 19.71 -43.55
CA LYS A 490 -24.06 19.48 -43.80
C LYS A 490 -24.53 20.03 -45.15
N ASP A 491 -24.29 21.31 -45.42
CA ASP A 491 -24.79 21.95 -46.64
C ASP A 491 -24.11 21.39 -47.91
N LYS A 492 -22.84 20.99 -47.80
CA LYS A 492 -22.10 20.34 -48.88
C LYS A 492 -22.64 18.94 -49.16
N ILE A 493 -22.91 18.17 -48.11
CA ILE A 493 -23.48 16.82 -48.21
C ILE A 493 -24.88 16.88 -48.84
N ILE A 494 -25.75 17.79 -48.38
CA ILE A 494 -27.09 17.99 -48.96
C ILE A 494 -27.00 18.37 -50.44
N LYS A 495 -26.05 19.23 -50.81
CA LYS A 495 -25.83 19.61 -52.21
C LYS A 495 -25.40 18.42 -53.09
N GLU A 496 -24.63 17.48 -52.56
CA GLU A 496 -24.10 16.34 -53.29
C GLU A 496 -25.08 15.17 -53.38
N TYR A 497 -25.84 14.89 -52.31
CA TYR A 497 -26.70 13.71 -52.17
C TYR A 497 -28.21 14.02 -52.22
N GLY A 498 -28.62 15.29 -52.26
CA GLY A 498 -30.02 15.71 -52.37
C GLY A 498 -30.64 16.12 -51.02
N GLU A 499 -31.90 16.57 -51.06
CA GLU A 499 -32.60 17.06 -49.85
C GLU A 499 -32.96 15.95 -48.85
N ASP A 500 -33.14 14.70 -49.31
CA ASP A 500 -33.39 13.55 -48.44
C ASP A 500 -32.20 13.30 -47.48
N ALA A 501 -30.98 13.60 -47.93
CA ALA A 501 -29.77 13.50 -47.11
C ALA A 501 -29.80 14.41 -45.87
N ARG A 502 -30.65 15.45 -45.84
CA ARG A 502 -30.81 16.33 -44.68
C ARG A 502 -31.36 15.56 -43.47
N GLU A 503 -32.39 14.76 -43.67
CA GLU A 503 -33.03 13.99 -42.59
C GLU A 503 -32.21 12.75 -42.24
N GLU A 504 -31.56 12.12 -43.22
CA GLU A 504 -30.60 11.04 -42.98
C GLU A 504 -29.43 11.53 -42.10
N LEU A 505 -28.82 12.68 -42.44
CA LEU A 505 -27.72 13.25 -41.67
C LEU A 505 -28.11 13.55 -40.23
N LYS A 506 -29.32 14.08 -40.01
CA LYS A 506 -29.86 14.34 -38.67
C LYS A 506 -30.01 13.04 -37.88
N THR A 507 -30.48 11.97 -38.53
CA THR A 507 -30.63 10.65 -37.93
C THR A 507 -29.27 10.05 -37.57
N VAL A 508 -28.29 10.09 -38.48
CA VAL A 508 -26.92 9.63 -38.24
C VAL A 508 -26.28 10.37 -37.07
N ILE A 509 -26.35 11.71 -37.04
CA ILE A 509 -25.78 12.52 -35.94
C ILE A 509 -26.44 12.16 -34.60
N GLY A 510 -27.76 11.96 -34.59
CA GLY A 510 -28.50 11.53 -33.40
C GLY A 510 -28.01 10.19 -32.86
N GLN A 511 -27.90 9.18 -33.73
CA GLN A 511 -27.44 7.84 -33.34
C GLN A 511 -25.97 7.82 -32.91
N LEU A 512 -25.09 8.61 -33.53
CA LEU A 512 -23.70 8.75 -33.09
C LEU A 512 -23.61 9.41 -31.71
N SER A 513 -24.46 10.39 -31.43
CA SER A 513 -24.53 11.05 -30.11
C SER A 513 -25.05 10.10 -29.03
N GLU A 514 -26.03 9.24 -29.36
CA GLU A 514 -26.51 8.17 -28.49
C GLU A 514 -25.42 7.14 -28.21
N LEU A 515 -24.70 6.67 -29.24
CA LEU A 515 -23.57 5.75 -29.11
C LEU A 515 -22.49 6.30 -28.18
N LYS A 516 -22.16 7.58 -28.30
CA LYS A 516 -21.23 8.26 -27.39
C LYS A 516 -21.72 8.18 -25.94
N ASN A 517 -23.00 8.47 -25.69
CA ASN A 517 -23.59 8.41 -24.36
C ASN A 517 -23.58 6.99 -23.78
N GLU A 518 -23.96 5.98 -24.57
CA GLU A 518 -23.90 4.57 -24.18
C GLU A 518 -22.49 4.19 -23.71
N LEU A 519 -21.49 4.59 -24.48
CA LEU A 519 -20.09 4.33 -24.20
C LEU A 519 -19.63 5.04 -22.92
N GLN A 520 -19.91 6.33 -22.78
CA GLN A 520 -19.50 7.12 -21.60
C GLN A 520 -20.18 6.67 -20.30
N THR A 521 -21.40 6.12 -20.38
CA THR A 521 -22.18 5.66 -19.22
C THR A 521 -22.08 4.15 -18.98
N ASN A 522 -21.11 3.48 -19.60
CA ASN A 522 -20.84 2.04 -19.45
C ASN A 522 -22.10 1.18 -19.64
N LYS A 523 -22.90 1.50 -20.66
CA LYS A 523 -24.10 0.73 -20.98
C LYS A 523 -23.75 -0.67 -21.50
N PRO A 524 -24.69 -1.62 -21.43
CA PRO A 524 -24.54 -2.90 -22.09
C PRO A 524 -24.32 -2.79 -23.60
N LEU A 525 -23.51 -3.69 -24.14
CA LEU A 525 -23.33 -3.90 -25.57
C LEU A 525 -24.60 -4.56 -26.13
N VAL A 526 -25.18 -3.91 -27.15
CA VAL A 526 -26.43 -4.36 -27.79
C VAL A 526 -26.16 -5.08 -29.10
N GLU A 527 -27.12 -5.85 -29.57
CA GLU A 527 -27.03 -6.49 -30.88
C GLU A 527 -26.99 -5.46 -32.01
N LEU A 528 -26.17 -5.74 -33.02
CA LEU A 528 -26.14 -4.99 -34.25
C LEU A 528 -27.42 -5.26 -35.04
N LYS A 529 -28.07 -4.19 -35.51
CA LYS A 529 -29.29 -4.21 -36.33
C LYS A 529 -28.99 -4.24 -37.85
N SER A 530 -27.72 -4.38 -38.22
CA SER A 530 -27.28 -4.43 -39.63
C SER A 530 -27.70 -5.72 -40.33
N ARG A 531 -27.95 -5.63 -41.64
CA ARG A 531 -28.28 -6.79 -42.51
C ARG A 531 -27.03 -7.47 -43.10
N ARG A 532 -25.84 -6.94 -42.84
CA ARG A 532 -24.59 -7.50 -43.36
C ARG A 532 -24.21 -8.80 -42.66
N ARG A 533 -23.53 -9.68 -43.40
CA ARG A 533 -23.12 -11.01 -42.94
C ARG A 533 -22.22 -10.96 -41.69
N ASP A 534 -21.42 -9.91 -41.52
CA ASP A 534 -20.56 -9.73 -40.35
C ASP A 534 -21.36 -9.44 -39.08
N ALA A 535 -22.52 -8.76 -39.19
CA ALA A 535 -23.37 -8.45 -38.03
C ALA A 535 -23.86 -9.73 -37.33
N TYR A 536 -24.15 -10.79 -38.09
CA TYR A 536 -24.47 -12.11 -37.53
C TYR A 536 -23.31 -12.67 -36.69
N GLN A 537 -22.05 -12.52 -37.15
CA GLN A 537 -20.88 -12.99 -36.42
C GLN A 537 -20.66 -12.20 -35.13
N TRP A 538 -20.81 -10.88 -35.17
CA TRP A 538 -20.77 -10.02 -33.98
C TRP A 538 -21.84 -10.39 -32.96
N ASN A 539 -23.09 -10.59 -33.40
CA ASN A 539 -24.20 -10.94 -32.52
C ASN A 539 -24.03 -12.35 -31.93
N THR A 540 -23.56 -13.31 -32.73
CA THR A 540 -23.21 -14.67 -32.24
C THR A 540 -22.16 -14.58 -31.14
N PHE A 541 -21.09 -13.80 -31.37
CA PHE A 541 -20.06 -13.60 -30.35
C PHE A 541 -20.61 -12.96 -29.07
N LEU A 542 -21.43 -11.92 -29.18
CA LEU A 542 -22.08 -11.30 -28.01
C LEU A 542 -22.92 -12.31 -27.22
N GLU A 543 -23.64 -13.19 -27.92
CA GLU A 543 -24.48 -14.21 -27.31
C GLU A 543 -23.66 -15.31 -26.63
N ASP A 544 -22.57 -15.76 -27.25
CA ASP A 544 -21.65 -16.74 -26.67
C ASP A 544 -21.02 -16.23 -25.37
N GLN A 545 -20.62 -14.95 -25.35
CA GLN A 545 -20.08 -14.33 -24.16
C GLN A 545 -21.11 -14.21 -23.02
N ARG A 546 -22.37 -13.91 -23.34
CA ARG A 546 -23.48 -13.92 -22.36
C ARG A 546 -23.72 -15.32 -21.79
N LYS A 547 -23.61 -16.37 -22.61
CA LYS A 547 -23.79 -17.78 -22.19
C LYS A 547 -22.65 -18.30 -21.32
N ALA A 548 -21.43 -17.79 -21.48
CA ALA A 548 -20.24 -18.21 -20.73
C ALA A 548 -20.20 -17.72 -19.26
N GLY A 549 -21.30 -17.17 -18.72
CA GLY A 549 -21.38 -16.76 -17.31
C GLY A 549 -20.78 -15.39 -17.01
N HIS A 550 -20.35 -14.64 -18.03
CA HIS A 550 -20.04 -13.23 -17.87
C HIS A 550 -21.34 -12.45 -17.63
N GLN A 551 -21.38 -11.56 -16.63
CA GLN A 551 -22.43 -10.54 -16.51
C GLN A 551 -22.64 -9.82 -17.86
N GLU A 552 -23.83 -9.23 -18.03
CA GLU A 552 -24.21 -8.41 -19.18
C GLU A 552 -23.03 -7.59 -19.74
N LEU A 553 -22.54 -7.95 -20.94
CA LEU A 553 -21.29 -7.38 -21.50
C LEU A 553 -21.43 -5.87 -21.66
N ARG A 554 -20.51 -5.10 -21.09
CA ARG A 554 -20.52 -3.63 -21.09
C ARG A 554 -19.26 -3.05 -21.73
N TRP A 555 -19.31 -1.77 -22.10
CA TRP A 555 -18.20 -1.04 -22.73
C TRP A 555 -16.87 -1.16 -21.97
N PHE A 556 -16.89 -1.05 -20.64
CA PHE A 556 -15.69 -1.17 -19.80
C PHE A 556 -15.44 -2.60 -19.30
N GLY A 557 -16.38 -3.52 -19.53
CA GLY A 557 -16.33 -4.89 -19.03
C GLY A 557 -15.89 -5.94 -20.06
N THR A 558 -15.55 -5.52 -21.28
CA THR A 558 -15.10 -6.42 -22.36
C THR A 558 -13.63 -6.17 -22.74
N VAL A 559 -13.08 -7.04 -23.59
CA VAL A 559 -11.75 -6.86 -24.17
C VAL A 559 -11.71 -5.54 -24.94
N TRP A 560 -10.76 -4.66 -24.62
CA TRP A 560 -10.74 -3.28 -25.13
C TRP A 560 -10.69 -3.18 -26.66
N LEU A 561 -9.92 -4.06 -27.31
CA LEU A 561 -9.85 -4.10 -28.76
C LEU A 561 -11.21 -4.47 -29.38
N TYR A 562 -11.96 -5.37 -28.72
CA TYR A 562 -13.32 -5.69 -29.13
C TYR A 562 -14.24 -4.49 -28.96
N ALA A 563 -14.17 -3.78 -27.82
CA ALA A 563 -14.95 -2.55 -27.60
C ALA A 563 -14.65 -1.48 -28.68
N GLU A 564 -13.38 -1.28 -29.01
CA GLU A 564 -12.95 -0.34 -30.05
C GLU A 564 -13.47 -0.76 -31.44
N CYS A 565 -13.27 -2.01 -31.85
CA CYS A 565 -13.78 -2.51 -33.13
C CYS A 565 -15.32 -2.47 -33.19
N TYR A 566 -16.00 -2.81 -32.10
CA TYR A 566 -17.45 -2.76 -31.99
C TYR A 566 -17.98 -1.31 -32.11
N MET A 567 -17.30 -0.33 -31.51
CA MET A 567 -17.62 1.10 -31.68
C MET A 567 -17.58 1.50 -33.16
N TYR A 568 -16.47 1.20 -33.87
CA TYR A 568 -16.38 1.53 -35.30
C TYR A 568 -17.47 0.84 -36.12
N ARG A 569 -17.83 -0.40 -35.76
CA ARG A 569 -18.92 -1.10 -36.43
C ARG A 569 -20.30 -0.51 -36.15
N ARG A 570 -20.56 -0.08 -34.92
CA ARG A 570 -21.78 0.66 -34.54
C ARG A 570 -21.86 2.00 -35.27
N MET A 571 -20.75 2.73 -35.40
CA MET A 571 -20.68 3.94 -36.22
C MET A 571 -21.02 3.65 -37.67
N TRP A 572 -20.48 2.58 -38.26
CA TRP A 572 -20.84 2.21 -39.63
C TRP A 572 -22.33 1.86 -39.78
N GLN A 573 -22.89 1.16 -38.79
CA GLN A 573 -24.31 0.80 -38.79
C GLN A 573 -25.21 2.04 -38.84
N THR A 574 -24.83 3.19 -38.25
CA THR A 574 -25.68 4.37 -38.29
C THR A 574 -25.90 4.87 -39.71
N PHE A 575 -24.90 4.75 -40.58
CA PHE A 575 -25.00 5.10 -42.00
C PHE A 575 -25.67 4.01 -42.84
N GLU A 576 -25.76 2.78 -42.36
CA GLU A 576 -26.38 1.66 -43.10
C GLU A 576 -27.90 1.62 -42.91
N LEU A 577 -28.39 2.15 -41.79
CA LEU A 577 -29.80 2.10 -41.41
C LEU A 577 -30.61 3.31 -41.89
N THR A 578 -29.92 4.36 -42.32
CA THR A 578 -30.46 5.52 -43.06
C THR A 578 -30.29 5.24 -44.53
#